data_AF-A0A948U5M9-F1
#
_entry.id   AF-A0A948U5M9-F1
#
_cell.length_a   1.000
_cell.length_b   1.000
_cell.length_c   1.000
_cell.angle_alpha   90.00
_cell.angle_beta   90.00
_cell.angle_gamma   90.00
#
_symmetry.space_group_name_H-M   'P 1'
#
loop_
_entity.id
_entity.type
_entity.pdbx_description
1 polymer ?
#
loop_
_entity_poly.entity_id
_entity_poly.type
_entity_poly.pdbx_seq_one_letter_code
_entity_poly.pdbx_strand_id
1 'polypeptide(L)'
;MNPYGSFLVIHFEVGGNTRSLEYQEEFWPAAVDLIHMADEYEAKLTLQFTPQWREYILRDQNKLDLVRRWQKHGHELGLHHHGCDHGDWDGYTNRVGKEVDPKFRGSIQDMMKLVWQFVGADQLVSGTITDEKLDYPKDITYDTEGIRIYHARRKPKRVSLGGNNIIQVGIALLSWEGDIESFKREYQKSKGNEVFGVVTHEKDFAKNPAIIEKWMRFVRSRGMTIKTVSQIITEYQKSYAVKYSDKPLTFLNDVMGTVTPSVTEGKGCP
;
A
#
# COMPACT_ATOMS: atom_id res chain seq x y z
N MET A 1 -25.47 -3.29 6.43
CA MET A 1 -24.58 -4.06 7.32
C MET A 1 -23.20 -3.44 7.22
N ASN A 2 -22.40 -3.52 8.28
CA ASN A 2 -21.01 -3.08 8.22
C ASN A 2 -20.14 -4.14 7.50
N PRO A 3 -18.97 -3.76 6.93
CA PRO A 3 -17.96 -4.74 6.53
C PRO A 3 -17.48 -5.54 7.75
N TYR A 4 -16.79 -6.65 7.50
CA TYR A 4 -16.09 -7.43 8.53
C TYR A 4 -15.05 -6.58 9.27
N GLY A 5 -14.30 -5.77 8.52
CA GLY A 5 -13.24 -4.90 9.02
C GLY A 5 -12.94 -3.77 8.03
N SER A 6 -12.34 -2.69 8.53
CA SER A 6 -11.85 -1.59 7.72
C SER A 6 -10.38 -1.34 8.03
N PHE A 7 -9.55 -1.14 6.99
CA PHE A 7 -8.15 -0.78 7.15
C PHE A 7 -7.80 0.48 6.34
N LEU A 8 -6.74 1.15 6.76
CA LEU A 8 -6.15 2.30 6.08
C LEU A 8 -4.65 2.04 5.88
N VAL A 9 -4.26 2.01 4.60
CA VAL A 9 -2.87 1.92 4.16
C VAL A 9 -2.36 3.32 3.86
N ILE A 10 -1.14 3.61 4.30
CA ILE A 10 -0.41 4.81 3.90
C ILE A 10 0.71 4.37 2.98
N HIS A 11 0.66 4.83 1.73
CA HIS A 11 1.74 4.70 0.77
C HIS A 11 2.70 5.87 0.96
N PHE A 12 3.95 5.54 1.29
CA PHE A 12 5.04 6.49 1.44
C PHE A 12 5.89 6.46 0.17
N GLU A 13 5.70 7.45 -0.69
CA GLU A 13 6.12 7.47 -2.10
C GLU A 13 7.62 7.79 -2.29
N VAL A 14 8.12 7.57 -3.51
CA VAL A 14 9.51 7.79 -3.89
C VAL A 14 9.83 9.28 -4.04
N GLY A 15 8.94 10.05 -4.66
CA GLY A 15 9.14 11.47 -4.95
C GLY A 15 9.80 11.76 -6.30
N GLY A 16 9.76 10.83 -7.26
CA GLY A 16 10.24 11.05 -8.63
C GLY A 16 11.75 10.87 -8.85
N ASN A 17 12.57 11.07 -7.81
CA ASN A 17 14.02 10.96 -7.88
C ASN A 17 14.54 9.83 -6.96
N THR A 18 14.95 8.72 -7.55
CA THR A 18 15.44 7.57 -6.80
C THR A 18 16.73 7.86 -6.03
N ARG A 19 17.46 8.95 -6.31
CA ARG A 19 18.76 9.28 -5.71
C ARG A 19 18.73 10.45 -4.73
N SER A 20 17.59 11.13 -4.57
CA SER A 20 17.40 12.19 -3.58
C SER A 20 16.52 11.70 -2.43
N LEU A 21 16.66 12.34 -1.26
CA LEU A 21 15.78 12.13 -0.10
C LEU A 21 15.00 13.40 0.27
N GLU A 22 15.06 14.45 -0.55
CA GLU A 22 14.40 15.74 -0.29
C GLU A 22 12.87 15.58 -0.16
N TYR A 23 12.26 14.68 -0.93
CA TYR A 23 10.83 14.39 -0.84
C TYR A 23 10.47 13.79 0.54
N GLN A 24 11.27 12.83 1.02
CA GLN A 24 11.07 12.24 2.34
C GLN A 24 11.29 13.27 3.46
N GLU A 25 12.25 14.17 3.28
CA GLU A 25 12.47 15.29 4.19
C GLU A 25 11.28 16.26 4.24
N GLU A 26 10.78 16.66 3.07
CA GLU A 26 9.63 17.56 2.92
C GLU A 26 8.37 17.01 3.61
N PHE A 27 8.06 15.73 3.40
CA PHE A 27 6.82 15.13 3.88
C PHE A 27 6.93 14.42 5.24
N TRP A 28 8.11 14.39 5.86
CA TRP A 28 8.27 13.76 7.18
C TRP A 28 7.36 14.37 8.26
N PRO A 29 7.19 15.71 8.37
CA PRO A 29 6.25 16.28 9.35
C PRO A 29 4.81 15.79 9.13
N ALA A 30 4.36 15.73 7.87
CA ALA A 30 3.03 15.23 7.53
C ALA A 30 2.84 13.75 7.90
N ALA A 31 3.89 12.93 7.75
CA ALA A 31 3.89 11.55 8.24
C ALA A 31 3.65 11.52 9.76
N VAL A 32 4.42 12.28 10.53
CA VAL A 32 4.29 12.33 12.00
C VAL A 32 2.90 12.76 12.43
N ASP A 33 2.36 13.82 11.82
CA ASP A 33 1.03 14.35 12.12
C ASP A 33 -0.09 13.36 11.76
N LEU A 34 0.04 12.65 10.64
CA LEU A 34 -0.92 11.62 10.23
C LEU A 34 -0.99 10.47 11.25
N ILE A 35 0.17 9.96 11.70
CA ILE A 35 0.19 8.87 12.69
C ILE A 35 -0.37 9.38 14.03
N HIS A 36 -0.03 10.60 14.45
CA HIS A 36 -0.57 11.19 15.67
C HIS A 36 -2.10 11.30 15.60
N MET A 37 -2.64 11.84 14.49
CA MET A 37 -4.09 11.90 14.28
C MET A 37 -4.71 10.51 14.34
N ALA A 38 -4.10 9.49 13.72
CA ALA A 38 -4.63 8.13 13.77
C ALA A 38 -4.71 7.58 15.21
N ASP A 39 -3.72 7.87 16.05
CA ASP A 39 -3.74 7.47 17.47
C ASP A 39 -4.90 8.14 18.24
N GLU A 40 -5.25 9.40 17.96
CA GLU A 40 -6.43 10.08 18.56
C GLU A 40 -7.77 9.39 18.22
N TYR A 41 -7.82 8.72 17.07
CA TYR A 41 -8.98 7.95 16.60
C TYR A 41 -8.90 6.46 16.97
N GLU A 42 -7.87 6.04 17.72
CA GLU A 42 -7.57 4.63 18.01
C GLU A 42 -7.44 3.78 16.72
N ALA A 43 -7.01 4.42 15.62
CA ALA A 43 -6.83 3.80 14.32
C ALA A 43 -5.43 3.21 14.18
N LYS A 44 -5.34 1.91 13.91
CA LYS A 44 -4.07 1.21 13.68
C LYS A 44 -3.81 1.09 12.17
N LEU A 45 -2.89 1.91 11.70
CA LEU A 45 -2.54 2.05 10.28
C LEU A 45 -1.57 0.97 9.81
N THR A 46 -1.60 0.68 8.51
CA THR A 46 -0.53 -0.05 7.80
C THR A 46 0.34 0.96 7.05
N LEU A 47 1.58 1.13 7.48
CA LEU A 47 2.53 2.11 6.97
C LEU A 47 3.45 1.43 5.95
N GLN A 48 3.17 1.59 4.67
CA GLN A 48 3.92 0.93 3.61
C GLN A 48 4.99 1.87 3.05
N PHE A 49 6.24 1.59 3.40
CA PHE A 49 7.38 2.41 3.04
C PHE A 49 8.01 1.96 1.72
N THR A 50 8.39 2.91 0.87
CA THR A 50 9.36 2.68 -0.20
C THR A 50 10.78 2.58 0.35
N PRO A 51 11.75 2.06 -0.43
CA PRO A 51 13.14 2.00 -0.01
C PRO A 51 13.73 3.36 0.38
N GLN A 52 13.36 4.45 -0.29
CA GLN A 52 13.84 5.81 -0.05
C GLN A 52 13.43 6.30 1.34
N TRP A 53 12.17 6.09 1.73
CA TRP A 53 11.72 6.39 3.08
C TRP A 53 12.49 5.63 4.16
N ARG A 54 12.79 4.35 3.92
CA ARG A 54 13.60 3.56 4.86
C ARG A 54 15.01 4.12 4.98
N GLU A 55 15.65 4.45 3.86
CA GLU A 55 16.97 5.07 3.85
C GLU A 55 16.97 6.39 4.62
N TYR A 56 16.00 7.26 4.37
CA TYR A 56 15.85 8.53 5.07
C TYR A 56 15.71 8.35 6.59
N ILE A 57 14.88 7.41 7.03
CA ILE A 57 14.65 7.16 8.45
C ILE A 57 15.89 6.52 9.11
N LEU A 58 16.55 5.58 8.43
CA LEU A 58 17.74 4.89 8.97
C LEU A 58 18.95 5.82 9.16
N ARG A 59 18.99 6.97 8.48
CA ARG A 59 20.04 7.98 8.65
C ARG A 59 19.91 8.78 9.96
N ASP A 60 18.79 8.70 10.66
CA ASP A 60 18.52 9.45 11.88
C ASP A 60 17.90 8.56 12.97
N GLN A 61 18.67 8.29 14.02
CA GLN A 61 18.25 7.43 15.12
C GLN A 61 16.94 7.89 15.79
N ASN A 62 16.69 9.21 15.87
CA ASN A 62 15.47 9.73 16.47
C ASN A 62 14.23 9.37 15.62
N LYS A 63 14.37 9.38 14.30
CA LYS A 63 13.30 8.97 13.37
C LYS A 63 13.06 7.47 13.46
N LEU A 64 14.13 6.68 13.49
CA LEU A 64 14.03 5.24 13.67
C LEU A 64 13.33 4.89 14.99
N ASP A 65 13.73 5.52 16.09
CA ASP A 65 13.11 5.33 17.40
C ASP A 65 11.64 5.72 17.40
N LEU A 66 11.27 6.79 16.68
CA LEU A 66 9.87 7.19 16.51
C LEU A 66 9.06 6.15 15.75
N VAL A 67 9.57 5.62 14.63
CA VAL A 67 8.92 4.53 13.90
C VAL A 67 8.76 3.28 14.77
N ARG A 68 9.78 2.93 15.57
CA ARG A 68 9.68 1.80 16.51
C ARG A 68 8.63 2.04 17.58
N ARG A 69 8.40 3.29 18.00
CA ARG A 69 7.26 3.62 18.88
C ARG A 69 5.92 3.44 18.17
N TRP A 70 5.77 3.89 16.93
CA TRP A 70 4.55 3.64 16.14
C TRP A 70 4.24 2.14 16.05
N GLN A 71 5.27 1.33 15.77
CA GLN A 71 5.13 -0.12 15.73
C GLN A 71 4.69 -0.70 17.08
N LYS A 72 5.31 -0.26 18.20
CA LYS A 72 4.91 -0.67 19.56
C LYS A 72 3.49 -0.23 19.92
N HIS A 73 3.00 0.87 19.34
CA HIS A 73 1.62 1.34 19.48
C HIS A 73 0.63 0.59 18.57
N GLY A 74 1.08 -0.41 17.82
CA GLY A 74 0.24 -1.30 17.05
C GLY A 74 0.07 -0.92 15.58
N HIS A 75 0.80 0.08 15.08
CA HIS A 75 0.89 0.30 13.63
C HIS A 75 1.72 -0.82 12.98
N GLU A 76 1.34 -1.19 11.76
CA GLU A 76 2.04 -2.19 10.97
C GLU A 76 3.03 -1.51 10.04
N LEU A 77 4.25 -2.05 9.92
CA LEU A 77 5.24 -1.60 8.95
C LEU A 77 5.21 -2.56 7.75
N GLY A 78 4.91 -2.04 6.56
CA GLY A 78 4.81 -2.82 5.32
C GLY A 78 5.74 -2.32 4.22
N LEU A 79 5.71 -3.02 3.09
CA LEU A 79 6.46 -2.67 1.88
C LEU A 79 5.56 -1.95 0.87
N HIS A 80 6.06 -0.83 0.34
CA HIS A 80 5.54 -0.22 -0.88
C HIS A 80 6.64 -0.30 -1.93
N HIS A 81 6.40 -1.02 -3.03
CA HIS A 81 7.38 -1.23 -4.10
C HIS A 81 6.81 -0.78 -5.44
N HIS A 82 7.46 0.20 -6.04
CA HIS A 82 7.19 0.60 -7.41
C HIS A 82 8.22 -0.10 -8.29
N GLY A 83 7.83 -1.12 -9.04
CA GLY A 83 8.64 -1.77 -10.06
C GLY A 83 8.78 -0.92 -11.31
N CYS A 84 9.55 -1.40 -12.29
CA CYS A 84 10.02 -0.55 -13.39
C CYS A 84 8.95 -0.17 -14.44
N ASP A 85 7.78 -0.80 -14.40
CA ASP A 85 6.61 -0.41 -15.21
C ASP A 85 5.77 0.69 -14.54
N HIS A 86 6.10 1.05 -13.30
CA HIS A 86 5.49 2.17 -12.60
C HIS A 86 6.19 3.48 -12.98
N GLY A 87 5.41 4.54 -13.22
CA GLY A 87 5.96 5.86 -13.62
C GLY A 87 6.91 6.47 -12.58
N ASP A 88 6.73 6.10 -11.31
CA ASP A 88 7.59 6.46 -10.17
C ASP A 88 8.40 5.27 -9.64
N TRP A 89 9.08 4.54 -10.54
CA TRP A 89 9.97 3.42 -10.19
C TRP A 89 10.95 3.80 -9.07
N ASP A 90 11.04 2.98 -8.01
CA ASP A 90 11.91 3.22 -6.86
C ASP A 90 13.39 2.84 -7.09
N GLY A 91 13.70 2.29 -8.27
CA GLY A 91 15.06 1.95 -8.67
C GLY A 91 15.45 0.50 -8.37
N TYR A 92 14.62 -0.30 -7.71
CA TYR A 92 14.93 -1.72 -7.47
C TYR A 92 14.14 -2.62 -8.43
N THR A 93 14.79 -3.63 -9.00
CA THR A 93 14.12 -4.64 -9.84
C THR A 93 15.02 -5.85 -10.09
N ASN A 94 14.43 -7.01 -10.34
CA ASN A 94 15.12 -8.20 -10.85
C ASN A 94 15.09 -8.29 -12.39
N ARG A 95 14.49 -7.30 -13.07
CA ARG A 95 14.38 -7.29 -14.52
C ARG A 95 15.74 -7.09 -15.18
N VAL A 96 16.16 -8.07 -15.98
CA VAL A 96 17.41 -8.05 -16.75
C VAL A 96 17.45 -6.84 -17.69
N GLY A 97 18.60 -6.15 -17.73
CA GLY A 97 18.86 -5.02 -18.63
C GLY A 97 18.52 -3.66 -18.03
N LYS A 98 17.98 -3.61 -16.80
CA LYS A 98 17.71 -2.34 -16.10
C LYS A 98 18.94 -1.77 -15.40
N GLU A 99 20.05 -2.50 -15.33
CA GLU A 99 21.27 -2.09 -14.64
C GLU A 99 21.94 -0.84 -15.25
N VAL A 100 21.63 -0.56 -16.52
CA VAL A 100 22.12 0.63 -17.25
C VAL A 100 21.22 1.86 -17.10
N ASP A 101 20.03 1.71 -16.52
CA ASP A 101 19.11 2.82 -16.30
C ASP A 101 19.65 3.71 -15.16
N PRO A 102 19.73 5.04 -15.35
CA PRO A 102 20.24 5.94 -14.29
C PRO A 102 19.44 5.89 -12.99
N LYS A 103 18.17 5.47 -13.02
CA LYS A 103 17.34 5.28 -11.82
C LYS A 103 17.65 3.98 -11.08
N PHE A 104 18.32 3.00 -11.70
CA PHE A 104 18.62 1.71 -11.11
C PHE A 104 19.47 1.84 -9.85
N ARG A 105 19.05 1.17 -8.78
CA ARG A 105 19.67 1.16 -7.45
C ARG A 105 20.12 -0.22 -7.02
N GLY A 106 19.54 -1.29 -7.56
CA GLY A 106 19.92 -2.67 -7.23
C GLY A 106 18.82 -3.69 -7.52
N SER A 107 19.07 -4.93 -7.11
CA SER A 107 18.11 -6.02 -7.19
C SER A 107 17.05 -5.92 -6.09
N ILE A 108 15.99 -6.74 -6.17
CA ILE A 108 15.04 -6.89 -5.06
C ILE A 108 15.71 -7.44 -3.82
N GLN A 109 16.74 -8.28 -3.97
CA GLN A 109 17.52 -8.75 -2.83
C GLN A 109 18.25 -7.60 -2.12
N ASP A 110 18.71 -6.58 -2.87
CA ASP A 110 19.34 -5.39 -2.29
C ASP A 110 18.32 -4.48 -1.62
N MET A 111 17.13 -4.33 -2.21
CA MET A 111 16.01 -3.67 -1.55
C MET A 111 15.69 -4.36 -0.20
N MET A 112 15.55 -5.68 -0.20
CA MET A 112 15.15 -6.42 1.00
C MET A 112 16.18 -6.34 2.13
N LYS A 113 17.49 -6.23 1.83
CA LYS A 113 18.51 -5.94 2.86
C LYS A 113 18.20 -4.65 3.62
N LEU A 114 17.79 -3.60 2.92
CA LEU A 114 17.38 -2.32 3.53
C LEU A 114 16.07 -2.48 4.33
N VAL A 115 15.11 -3.22 3.78
CA VAL A 115 13.82 -3.50 4.45
C VAL A 115 14.04 -4.23 5.77
N TRP A 116 14.89 -5.25 5.80
CA TRP A 116 15.15 -6.03 7.01
C TRP A 116 15.88 -5.25 8.09
N GLN A 117 16.78 -4.32 7.73
CA GLN A 117 17.37 -3.38 8.69
C GLN A 117 16.31 -2.48 9.34
N PHE A 118 15.29 -2.09 8.58
CA PHE A 118 14.25 -1.18 9.01
C PHE A 118 13.12 -1.83 9.82
N VAL A 119 12.59 -2.97 9.38
CA VAL A 119 11.44 -3.65 10.01
C VAL A 119 11.89 -4.76 10.96
N GLY A 120 12.99 -5.44 10.65
CA GLY A 120 13.30 -6.78 11.18
C GLY A 120 12.61 -7.86 10.33
N ALA A 121 13.34 -8.90 9.94
CA ALA A 121 12.88 -9.87 8.94
C ALA A 121 11.54 -10.53 9.28
N ASP A 122 11.34 -10.95 10.54
CA ASP A 122 10.13 -11.66 10.98
C ASP A 122 8.89 -10.77 11.12
N GLN A 123 9.02 -9.47 10.84
CA GLN A 123 7.95 -8.48 11.08
C GLN A 123 7.36 -7.90 9.78
N LEU A 124 7.97 -8.17 8.62
CA LEU A 124 7.44 -7.74 7.33
C LEU A 124 6.44 -8.78 6.80
N VAL A 125 5.15 -8.47 6.86
CA VAL A 125 4.09 -9.39 6.42
C VAL A 125 3.22 -8.86 5.30
N SER A 126 3.11 -7.53 5.14
CA SER A 126 2.26 -6.92 4.12
C SER A 126 2.98 -5.95 3.19
N GLY A 127 2.42 -5.79 1.99
CA GLY A 127 2.85 -4.75 1.08
C GLY A 127 1.90 -4.50 -0.09
N THR A 128 2.19 -3.43 -0.82
CA THR A 128 1.75 -3.18 -2.19
C THR A 128 2.98 -3.23 -3.07
N ILE A 129 2.98 -4.16 -4.04
CA ILE A 129 4.12 -4.40 -4.92
C ILE A 129 3.62 -4.35 -6.35
N THR A 130 4.34 -3.64 -7.22
CA THR A 130 4.11 -3.65 -8.67
C THR A 130 5.25 -4.41 -9.37
N ASP A 131 5.05 -4.76 -10.65
CA ASP A 131 5.92 -5.72 -11.36
C ASP A 131 5.94 -7.10 -10.67
N GLU A 132 4.72 -7.54 -10.31
CA GLU A 132 4.42 -8.64 -9.38
C GLU A 132 4.92 -10.01 -9.85
N LYS A 133 5.34 -10.11 -11.11
CA LYS A 133 5.91 -11.34 -11.66
C LYS A 133 7.39 -11.51 -11.29
N LEU A 134 8.15 -10.43 -11.26
CA LEU A 134 9.61 -10.45 -11.14
C LEU A 134 10.09 -9.88 -9.81
N ASP A 135 9.37 -8.89 -9.29
CA ASP A 135 9.85 -8.07 -8.20
C ASP A 135 9.28 -8.45 -6.83
N TYR A 136 8.44 -9.49 -6.77
CA TYR A 136 7.70 -9.86 -5.57
C TYR A 136 8.58 -10.55 -4.51
N PRO A 137 8.79 -9.96 -3.32
CA PRO A 137 9.58 -10.58 -2.26
C PRO A 137 8.83 -11.75 -1.59
N LYS A 138 9.57 -12.76 -1.12
CA LYS A 138 9.00 -13.98 -0.50
C LYS A 138 8.40 -13.74 0.88
N ASP A 139 8.89 -12.72 1.59
CA ASP A 139 8.47 -12.37 2.94
C ASP A 139 7.03 -11.84 2.99
N ILE A 140 6.52 -11.32 1.87
CA ILE A 140 5.16 -10.77 1.80
C ILE A 140 4.14 -11.89 1.77
N THR A 141 3.25 -11.90 2.77
CA THR A 141 2.16 -12.89 2.91
C THR A 141 0.79 -12.27 2.70
N TYR A 142 0.68 -10.95 2.87
CA TYR A 142 -0.52 -10.16 2.68
C TYR A 142 -0.30 -9.06 1.65
N ASP A 143 -1.16 -9.01 0.65
CA ASP A 143 -1.06 -8.03 -0.43
C ASP A 143 -2.23 -7.05 -0.40
N THR A 144 -1.93 -5.78 -0.61
CA THR A 144 -2.91 -4.73 -0.85
C THR A 144 -2.78 -4.23 -2.27
N GLU A 145 -3.84 -4.36 -3.06
CA GLU A 145 -3.85 -3.86 -4.43
C GLU A 145 -5.24 -3.33 -4.80
N GLY A 146 -5.29 -2.45 -5.79
CA GLY A 146 -6.47 -1.77 -6.26
C GLY A 146 -6.33 -0.26 -6.22
N ILE A 147 -6.91 0.42 -7.21
CA ILE A 147 -6.98 1.89 -7.21
C ILE A 147 -8.41 2.42 -7.23
N ARG A 148 -9.36 1.64 -7.75
CA ARG A 148 -10.73 2.08 -8.02
C ARG A 148 -11.62 1.85 -6.82
N ILE A 149 -12.62 2.70 -6.63
CA ILE A 149 -13.50 2.63 -5.45
C ILE A 149 -14.15 1.25 -5.22
N TYR A 150 -14.52 0.52 -6.28
CA TYR A 150 -15.12 -0.81 -6.14
C TYR A 150 -14.10 -1.90 -5.77
N HIS A 151 -12.79 -1.61 -5.82
CA HIS A 151 -11.74 -2.48 -5.28
C HIS A 151 -11.66 -2.39 -3.76
N ALA A 152 -12.03 -1.25 -3.15
CA ALA A 152 -12.00 -1.08 -1.69
C ALA A 152 -12.83 -2.15 -0.94
N ARG A 153 -13.95 -2.59 -1.51
CA ARG A 153 -14.88 -3.52 -0.88
C ARG A 153 -14.76 -4.92 -1.49
N ARG A 154 -14.01 -5.83 -0.84
CA ARG A 154 -13.86 -7.21 -1.31
C ARG A 154 -13.68 -8.21 -0.18
N LYS A 155 -13.92 -9.49 -0.46
CA LYS A 155 -13.48 -10.57 0.42
C LYS A 155 -11.99 -10.81 0.19
N PRO A 156 -11.18 -11.08 1.22
CA PRO A 156 -9.82 -11.56 1.04
C PRO A 156 -9.78 -12.79 0.12
N LYS A 157 -8.76 -12.86 -0.73
CA LYS A 157 -8.56 -13.96 -1.70
C LYS A 157 -7.15 -14.49 -1.61
N ARG A 158 -7.00 -15.81 -1.73
CA ARG A 158 -5.69 -16.41 -1.99
C ARG A 158 -5.35 -16.25 -3.47
N VAL A 159 -4.16 -15.76 -3.76
CA VAL A 159 -3.66 -15.53 -5.13
C VAL A 159 -2.20 -15.98 -5.24
N SER A 160 -1.71 -16.14 -6.47
CA SER A 160 -0.31 -16.44 -6.75
C SER A 160 0.37 -15.23 -7.41
N LEU A 161 1.28 -14.56 -6.70
CA LEU A 161 2.09 -13.44 -7.21
C LEU A 161 3.57 -13.75 -7.01
N GLY A 162 4.41 -13.54 -8.03
CA GLY A 162 5.85 -13.87 -8.00
C GLY A 162 6.19 -15.31 -7.61
N GLY A 163 5.26 -16.25 -7.81
CA GLY A 163 5.39 -17.64 -7.36
C GLY A 163 5.02 -17.88 -5.89
N ASN A 164 4.60 -16.85 -5.16
CA ASN A 164 4.18 -16.92 -3.75
C ASN A 164 2.65 -17.06 -3.65
N ASN A 165 2.19 -17.90 -2.72
CA ASN A 165 0.77 -18.01 -2.39
C ASN A 165 0.45 -17.10 -1.21
N ILE A 166 -0.28 -16.03 -1.48
CA ILE A 166 -0.51 -14.92 -0.54
C ILE A 166 -2.00 -14.63 -0.40
N ILE A 167 -2.38 -13.85 0.60
CA ILE A 167 -3.75 -13.34 0.74
C ILE A 167 -3.80 -11.88 0.30
N GLN A 168 -4.54 -11.62 -0.78
CA GLN A 168 -4.76 -10.28 -1.30
C GLN A 168 -6.09 -9.71 -0.81
N VAL A 169 -6.07 -8.44 -0.44
CA VAL A 169 -7.22 -7.60 -0.14
C VAL A 169 -7.22 -6.36 -1.03
N GLY A 170 -8.42 -5.83 -1.28
CA GLY A 170 -8.58 -4.69 -2.17
C GLY A 170 -8.46 -3.35 -1.44
N ILE A 171 -7.86 -2.36 -2.10
CA ILE A 171 -7.80 -0.96 -1.66
C ILE A 171 -8.35 -0.02 -2.74
N ALA A 172 -8.69 1.21 -2.35
CA ALA A 172 -8.96 2.31 -3.28
C ALA A 172 -8.34 3.61 -2.76
N LEU A 173 -7.86 4.43 -3.69
CA LEU A 173 -7.18 5.68 -3.37
C LEU A 173 -8.16 6.78 -2.95
N LEU A 174 -7.99 7.26 -1.72
CA LEU A 174 -8.60 8.50 -1.23
C LEU A 174 -7.51 9.59 -1.23
N SER A 175 -7.42 10.32 -2.35
CA SER A 175 -6.51 11.46 -2.52
C SER A 175 -6.97 12.69 -1.74
N TRP A 176 -6.13 13.73 -1.69
CA TRP A 176 -6.42 15.01 -1.02
C TRP A 176 -7.69 15.72 -1.51
N GLU A 177 -8.06 15.52 -2.78
CA GLU A 177 -9.27 16.06 -3.43
C GLU A 177 -10.36 14.99 -3.66
N GLY A 178 -10.20 13.81 -3.06
CA GLY A 178 -11.07 12.65 -3.30
C GLY A 178 -12.52 12.86 -2.86
N ASP A 179 -13.46 12.15 -3.52
CA ASP A 179 -14.86 12.13 -3.13
C ASP A 179 -15.09 11.17 -1.94
N ILE A 180 -14.94 11.70 -0.73
CA ILE A 180 -15.21 10.95 0.50
C ILE A 180 -16.65 10.40 0.58
N GLU A 181 -17.63 11.07 -0.03
CA GLU A 181 -19.02 10.59 0.02
C GLU A 181 -19.19 9.33 -0.85
N SER A 182 -18.45 9.19 -1.96
CA SER A 182 -18.37 7.93 -2.70
C SER A 182 -17.79 6.80 -1.86
N PHE A 183 -16.76 7.06 -1.05
CA PHE A 183 -16.20 6.08 -0.12
C PHE A 183 -17.23 5.63 0.93
N LYS A 184 -17.94 6.59 1.55
CA LYS A 184 -18.99 6.27 2.52
C LYS A 184 -20.13 5.46 1.90
N ARG A 185 -20.56 5.80 0.69
CA ARG A 185 -21.59 5.05 -0.05
C ARG A 185 -21.13 3.64 -0.37
N GLU A 186 -19.90 3.46 -0.85
CA GLU A 186 -19.38 2.12 -1.16
C GLU A 186 -19.22 1.27 0.10
N TYR A 187 -18.75 1.87 1.19
CA TYR A 187 -18.66 1.21 2.50
C TYR A 187 -20.01 0.66 2.97
N GLN A 188 -21.10 1.44 2.84
CA GLN A 188 -22.44 1.02 3.24
C GLN A 188 -23.00 -0.16 2.44
N LYS A 189 -22.46 -0.42 1.24
CA LYS A 189 -22.83 -1.58 0.44
C LYS A 189 -22.12 -2.87 0.90
N SER A 190 -21.20 -2.78 1.86
CA SER A 190 -20.43 -3.92 2.35
C SER A 190 -21.30 -4.98 3.02
N LYS A 191 -20.94 -6.23 2.78
CA LYS A 191 -21.49 -7.40 3.47
C LYS A 191 -20.58 -7.73 4.66
N GLY A 192 -21.14 -8.36 5.70
CA GLY A 192 -20.41 -8.68 6.93
C GLY A 192 -19.22 -9.66 6.79
N ASN A 193 -18.95 -10.17 5.58
CA ASN A 193 -17.78 -10.99 5.25
C ASN A 193 -16.90 -10.38 4.16
N GLU A 194 -17.05 -9.09 3.88
CA GLU A 194 -16.17 -8.27 3.04
C GLU A 194 -15.34 -7.35 3.93
N VAL A 195 -14.11 -7.05 3.53
CA VAL A 195 -13.27 -6.02 4.16
C VAL A 195 -13.34 -4.75 3.33
N PHE A 196 -13.09 -3.60 3.96
CA PHE A 196 -13.04 -2.30 3.29
C PHE A 196 -11.65 -1.67 3.43
N GLY A 197 -10.93 -1.55 2.32
CA GLY A 197 -9.58 -1.00 2.26
C GLY A 197 -9.54 0.40 1.65
N VAL A 198 -8.89 1.32 2.35
CA VAL A 198 -8.56 2.65 1.82
C VAL A 198 -7.05 2.80 1.78
N VAL A 199 -6.55 3.44 0.74
CA VAL A 199 -5.16 3.89 0.66
C VAL A 199 -5.12 5.40 0.46
N THR A 200 -4.10 6.05 1.01
CA THR A 200 -3.75 7.44 0.74
C THR A 200 -2.24 7.60 0.77
N HIS A 201 -1.74 8.75 0.34
CA HIS A 201 -0.33 9.09 0.42
C HIS A 201 -0.07 10.11 1.52
N GLU A 202 1.14 10.12 2.05
CA GLU A 202 1.62 11.15 2.96
C GLU A 202 1.51 12.57 2.36
N LYS A 203 1.79 12.74 1.07
CA LYS A 203 1.62 14.03 0.36
C LYS A 203 0.16 14.46 0.26
N ASP A 204 -0.76 13.50 0.18
CA ASP A 204 -2.19 13.80 0.08
C ASP A 204 -2.70 14.32 1.44
N PHE A 205 -2.23 13.70 2.53
CA PHE A 205 -2.48 14.19 3.87
C PHE A 205 -1.87 15.57 4.10
N ALA A 206 -0.63 15.82 3.67
CA ALA A 206 0.03 17.12 3.79
C ALA A 206 -0.80 18.25 3.14
N LYS A 207 -1.45 17.96 2.01
CA LYS A 207 -2.32 18.92 1.30
C LYS A 207 -3.68 19.10 1.96
N ASN A 208 -4.29 18.03 2.44
CA ASN A 208 -5.63 18.09 3.04
C ASN A 208 -5.82 17.01 4.12
N PRO A 209 -5.39 17.26 5.37
CA PRO A 209 -5.51 16.28 6.44
C PRO A 209 -6.97 15.99 6.82
N ALA A 210 -7.87 16.95 6.57
CA ALA A 210 -9.28 16.85 6.95
C ALA A 210 -10.03 15.72 6.22
N ILE A 211 -9.56 15.28 5.03
CA ILE A 211 -10.24 14.18 4.32
C ILE A 211 -10.05 12.84 5.03
N ILE A 212 -8.84 12.56 5.52
CA ILE A 212 -8.51 11.34 6.26
C ILE A 212 -9.15 11.38 7.63
N GLU A 213 -9.13 12.54 8.31
CA GLU A 213 -9.84 12.74 9.58
C GLU A 213 -11.34 12.43 9.44
N LYS A 214 -12.00 12.96 8.40
CA LYS A 214 -13.42 12.69 8.13
C LYS A 214 -13.67 11.20 7.86
N TRP A 215 -12.73 10.50 7.22
CA TRP A 215 -12.84 9.06 6.99
C TRP A 215 -12.76 8.26 8.30
N MET A 216 -11.74 8.53 9.13
CA MET A 216 -11.58 7.88 10.44
C MET A 216 -12.79 8.12 11.35
N ARG A 217 -13.27 9.37 11.39
CA ARG A 217 -14.49 9.75 12.11
C ARG A 217 -15.72 8.98 11.60
N PHE A 218 -15.85 8.82 10.28
CA PHE A 218 -16.94 8.04 9.70
C PHE A 218 -16.89 6.58 10.13
N VAL A 219 -15.74 5.91 10.00
CA VAL A 219 -15.60 4.50 10.44
C VAL A 219 -15.94 4.35 11.93
N ARG A 220 -15.44 5.26 12.78
CA ARG A 220 -15.76 5.28 14.22
C ARG A 220 -17.25 5.47 14.49
N SER A 221 -17.92 6.37 13.77
CA SER A 221 -19.38 6.57 13.87
C SER A 221 -20.22 5.34 13.48
N ARG A 222 -19.61 4.36 12.79
CA ARG A 222 -20.23 3.07 12.47
C ARG A 222 -19.96 2.01 13.53
N GLY A 223 -19.36 2.38 14.66
CA GLY A 223 -18.99 1.47 15.74
C GLY A 223 -17.83 0.54 15.36
N MET A 224 -16.99 0.95 14.41
CA MET A 224 -15.82 0.19 13.97
C MET A 224 -14.54 1.00 14.20
N THR A 225 -13.42 0.30 14.34
CA THR A 225 -12.09 0.90 14.35
C THR A 225 -11.33 0.49 13.11
N ILE A 226 -10.37 1.32 12.70
CA ILE A 226 -9.42 0.98 11.64
C ILE A 226 -8.37 0.06 12.24
N LYS A 227 -8.17 -1.10 11.61
CA LYS A 227 -7.16 -2.09 11.98
C LYS A 227 -6.11 -2.19 10.89
N THR A 228 -4.96 -2.78 11.22
CA THR A 228 -3.93 -3.04 10.23
C THR A 228 -4.34 -4.18 9.29
N VAL A 229 -3.67 -4.30 8.14
CA VAL A 229 -3.93 -5.35 7.15
C VAL A 229 -3.75 -6.74 7.78
N SER A 230 -2.64 -6.96 8.48
CA SER A 230 -2.35 -8.24 9.13
C SER A 230 -3.36 -8.61 10.22
N GLN A 231 -3.82 -7.63 11.02
CA GLN A 231 -4.85 -7.84 12.02
C GLN A 231 -6.16 -8.31 11.38
N ILE A 232 -6.63 -7.60 10.34
CA ILE A 232 -7.89 -7.95 9.67
C ILE A 232 -7.82 -9.33 9.03
N ILE A 233 -6.75 -9.65 8.31
CA ILE A 233 -6.63 -10.93 7.61
C ILE A 233 -6.54 -12.07 8.63
N THR A 234 -5.73 -11.92 9.67
CA THR A 234 -5.58 -12.93 10.74
C THR A 234 -6.91 -13.21 11.45
N GLU A 235 -7.69 -12.16 11.75
CA GLU A 235 -9.03 -12.32 12.33
C GLU A 235 -9.99 -12.96 11.33
N TYR A 236 -10.00 -12.49 10.08
CA TYR A 236 -10.89 -12.99 9.02
C TYR A 236 -10.74 -14.50 8.84
N GLN A 237 -9.51 -15.01 8.83
CA GLN A 237 -9.22 -16.43 8.68
C GLN A 237 -9.76 -17.30 9.83
N LYS A 238 -9.98 -16.73 11.02
CA LYS A 238 -10.62 -17.44 12.15
C LYS A 238 -12.13 -17.58 11.93
N SER A 239 -12.74 -16.69 11.16
CA SER A 239 -14.18 -16.64 10.92
C SER A 239 -14.60 -17.22 9.57
N TYR A 240 -13.73 -17.19 8.56
CA TYR A 240 -14.06 -17.51 7.17
C TYR A 240 -12.92 -18.23 6.45
N ALA A 241 -13.30 -19.16 5.57
CA ALA A 241 -12.36 -19.75 4.62
C ALA A 241 -12.01 -18.75 3.50
N VAL A 242 -10.71 -18.49 3.33
CA VAL A 242 -10.20 -17.64 2.24
C VAL A 242 -10.07 -18.47 0.96
N LYS A 243 -10.90 -18.15 -0.03
CA LYS A 243 -10.96 -18.87 -1.31
C LYS A 243 -9.84 -18.42 -2.25
N TYR A 244 -9.35 -19.35 -3.06
CA TYR A 244 -8.43 -19.06 -4.16
C TYR A 244 -9.09 -18.24 -5.28
N SER A 245 -8.28 -17.45 -5.97
CA SER A 245 -8.62 -16.69 -7.18
C SER A 245 -7.45 -16.77 -8.17
N ASP A 246 -7.75 -17.13 -9.41
CA ASP A 246 -6.83 -17.11 -10.56
C ASP A 246 -6.70 -15.71 -11.19
N LYS A 247 -7.50 -14.75 -10.70
CA LYS A 247 -7.54 -13.36 -11.14
C LYS A 247 -7.13 -12.45 -9.99
N PRO A 248 -5.82 -12.28 -9.73
CA PRO A 248 -5.36 -11.27 -8.78
C PRO A 248 -5.71 -9.87 -9.28
N LEU A 249 -5.89 -8.93 -8.36
CA LEU A 249 -5.69 -7.51 -8.66
C LEU A 249 -4.20 -7.31 -8.91
N THR A 250 -3.88 -6.46 -9.87
CA THR A 250 -2.50 -6.08 -10.21
C THR A 250 -2.56 -4.68 -10.75
N PHE A 251 -1.56 -3.86 -10.45
CA PHE A 251 -1.50 -2.48 -10.91
C PHE A 251 -1.70 -2.34 -12.42
N LEU A 252 -1.01 -3.18 -13.21
CA LEU A 252 -1.08 -3.15 -14.67
C LEU A 252 -2.49 -3.38 -15.21
N ASN A 253 -3.22 -4.36 -14.68
CA ASN A 253 -4.61 -4.61 -15.12
C ASN A 253 -5.56 -3.47 -14.74
N ASP A 254 -5.31 -2.81 -13.61
CA ASP A 254 -6.16 -1.75 -13.09
C ASP A 254 -5.98 -0.42 -13.83
N VAL A 255 -4.73 -0.11 -14.18
CA VAL A 255 -4.35 1.09 -14.94
C VAL A 255 -4.54 0.87 -16.45
N MET A 256 -4.05 -0.24 -17.01
CA MET A 256 -4.14 -0.51 -18.46
C MET A 256 -5.49 -1.08 -18.90
N GLY A 257 -6.31 -1.63 -18.01
CA GLY A 257 -7.69 -2.01 -18.31
C GLY A 257 -8.62 -0.84 -18.67
N THR A 258 -8.08 0.39 -18.77
CA THR A 258 -8.72 1.57 -19.37
C THR A 258 -8.46 1.70 -20.87
N VAL A 259 -7.52 0.94 -21.45
CA VAL A 259 -7.29 0.87 -22.89
C VAL A 259 -8.10 -0.29 -23.45
N THR A 260 -9.35 -0.03 -23.85
CA THR A 260 -9.95 -0.82 -24.91
C THR A 260 -8.97 -0.84 -26.09
N PRO A 261 -8.61 -2.00 -26.66
CA PRO A 261 -7.84 -2.00 -27.89
C PRO A 261 -8.73 -1.35 -28.95
N SER A 262 -8.42 -0.10 -29.32
CA SER A 262 -8.91 0.43 -30.59
C SER A 262 -8.30 -0.47 -31.66
N VAL A 263 -9.14 -1.29 -32.27
CA VAL A 263 -8.83 -1.90 -33.55
C VAL A 263 -8.61 -0.74 -34.51
N THR A 264 -7.36 -0.36 -34.71
CA THR A 264 -6.93 0.38 -35.87
C THR A 264 -5.83 -0.42 -36.53
N GLU A 265 -6.26 -1.10 -37.59
CA GLU A 265 -5.44 -1.63 -38.66
C GLU A 265 -4.34 -0.64 -39.06
N GLY A 266 -3.15 -1.20 -39.29
CA GLY A 266 -2.20 -0.77 -40.31
C GLY A 266 -1.76 0.70 -40.33
N LYS A 267 -0.47 0.91 -40.03
CA LYS A 267 0.50 1.45 -41.00
C LYS A 267 1.91 1.43 -40.39
N GLY A 268 2.86 0.99 -41.22
CA GLY A 268 4.24 0.77 -40.86
C GLY A 268 5.01 2.04 -40.49
N CYS A 269 6.07 1.84 -39.72
CA CYS A 269 7.13 2.84 -39.55
C CYS A 269 8.05 2.83 -40.77
N PRO A 270 8.46 4.01 -41.28
CA PRO A 270 9.75 4.15 -41.95
C PRO A 270 10.90 3.95 -40.95
#